data_AF-A0A3D3HF00-F1
#
_entry.id   AF-A0A3D3HF00-F1
#
_cell.length_a   1.000
_cell.length_b   1.000
_cell.length_c   1.000
_cell.angle_alpha   90.00
_cell.angle_beta   90.00
_cell.angle_gamma   90.00
#
_symmetry.space_group_name_H-M   'P 1'
#
loop_
_entity.id
_entity.type
_entity.pdbx_description
1 polymer ?
#
loop_
_entity_poly.entity_id
_entity_poly.type
_entity_poly.pdbx_seq_one_letter_code
_entity_poly.pdbx_strand_id
1 'polypeptide(L)'
;MFSLILLALFCLVFPVFLIWLTNRYPFFKKVGAIVLAYATGIIIANVGLMPRASDAYREVTIGQDRPYIPKTEAVEMVAAGTISHSDFRYNSIAVVQDSMQSALVLLAIPLILFSLNVRRWLRFSGKGFLSMLLALVSVMVIVATGYLIFRNSIDDADKIGGMLIGLYTGGSVNLASIALALKVDPNAFIMTNTYDMIVGAIVIMFFITAGPAFFRLFLPPFKAPAAADGDS
;
A
#
# COMPACT_ATOMS: atom_id res chain seq x y z
N MET A 1 -10.23 10.54 -23.14
CA MET A 1 -10.37 11.56 -22.08
C MET A 1 -11.52 11.24 -21.12
N PHE A 2 -12.73 10.93 -21.61
CA PHE A 2 -13.87 10.55 -20.75
C PHE A 2 -13.58 9.43 -19.74
N SER A 3 -12.93 8.33 -20.16
CA SER A 3 -12.59 7.22 -19.26
C SER A 3 -11.63 7.60 -18.12
N LEU A 4 -10.76 8.59 -18.32
CA LEU A 4 -9.81 9.05 -17.30
C LEU A 4 -10.50 9.91 -16.24
N ILE A 5 -11.43 10.76 -16.66
CA ILE A 5 -12.26 11.56 -15.75
C ILE A 5 -13.15 10.64 -14.90
N LEU A 6 -13.75 9.63 -15.53
CA LEU A 6 -14.54 8.62 -14.85
C LEU A 6 -13.71 7.88 -13.78
N LEU A 7 -12.48 7.49 -14.11
CA LEU A 7 -11.57 6.84 -13.17
C LEU A 7 -11.19 7.74 -12.00
N ALA A 8 -10.83 9.00 -12.25
CA ALA A 8 -10.47 9.95 -11.20
C ALA A 8 -11.66 10.19 -10.24
N LEU A 9 -12.86 10.36 -10.80
CA LEU A 9 -14.09 10.54 -10.02
C LEU A 9 -14.42 9.27 -9.23
N PHE A 10 -14.27 8.09 -9.83
CA PHE A 10 -14.42 6.81 -9.14
C PHE A 10 -13.47 6.73 -7.94
N CYS A 11 -12.18 7.02 -8.10
CA CYS A 11 -11.20 6.97 -7.02
C CYS A 11 -11.52 7.89 -5.84
N LEU A 12 -12.22 9.02 -6.06
CA LEU A 12 -12.63 9.94 -5.00
C LEU A 12 -13.96 9.57 -4.35
N VAL A 13 -14.95 9.15 -5.15
CA VAL A 13 -16.31 8.86 -4.68
C VAL A 13 -16.42 7.46 -4.08
N PHE A 14 -15.65 6.50 -4.59
CA PHE A 14 -15.72 5.11 -4.17
C PHE A 14 -15.36 4.88 -2.69
N PRO A 15 -14.32 5.51 -2.11
CA PRO A 15 -14.05 5.42 -0.67
C PRO A 15 -15.23 5.94 0.18
N VAL A 16 -15.87 7.03 -0.24
CA VAL A 16 -17.05 7.60 0.45
C VAL A 16 -18.21 6.61 0.40
N PHE A 17 -18.45 6.00 -0.76
CA PHE A 17 -19.45 4.95 -0.92
C PHE A 17 -19.18 3.74 -0.02
N LEU A 18 -17.93 3.27 0.09
CA LEU A 18 -17.57 2.15 0.96
C LEU A 18 -17.79 2.47 2.44
N ILE A 19 -17.41 3.67 2.89
CA ILE A 19 -17.65 4.09 4.26
C ILE A 19 -19.16 4.12 4.54
N TRP A 20 -19.94 4.73 3.64
CA TRP A 20 -21.40 4.74 3.75
C TRP A 20 -21.99 3.33 3.81
N LEU A 21 -21.51 2.41 2.97
CA LEU A 21 -21.96 1.02 2.94
C LEU A 21 -21.66 0.28 4.26
N THR A 22 -20.46 0.48 4.82
CA THR A 22 -20.07 -0.13 6.11
C THR A 22 -20.86 0.43 7.30
N ASN A 23 -21.28 1.70 7.24
CA ASN A 23 -22.12 2.29 8.27
C ASN A 23 -23.58 1.86 8.15
N ARG A 24 -24.06 1.60 6.92
CA ARG A 24 -25.46 1.22 6.67
C ARG A 24 -25.74 -0.24 7.05
N TYR A 25 -24.79 -1.15 6.82
CA TYR A 25 -25.01 -2.59 6.98
C TYR A 25 -24.02 -3.24 7.96
N PRO A 26 -24.53 -4.00 8.96
CA PRO A 26 -23.69 -4.60 10.00
C PRO A 26 -22.77 -5.71 9.46
N PHE A 27 -23.12 -6.34 8.33
CA PHE A 27 -22.26 -7.31 7.66
C PHE A 27 -20.97 -6.67 7.15
N PHE A 28 -21.08 -5.59 6.38
CA PHE A 28 -19.94 -4.86 5.83
C PHE A 28 -19.11 -4.17 6.90
N LYS A 29 -19.73 -3.76 8.01
CA LYS A 29 -19.02 -3.23 9.19
C LYS A 29 -18.00 -4.21 9.78
N LYS A 30 -18.30 -5.53 9.76
CA LYS A 30 -17.37 -6.57 10.26
C LYS A 30 -16.17 -6.79 9.32
N VAL A 31 -16.39 -6.64 8.02
CA VAL A 31 -15.34 -6.80 6.99
C VAL A 31 -14.42 -5.58 6.96
N GLY A 32 -14.97 -4.39 7.15
CA GLY A 32 -14.24 -3.13 7.15
C GLY A 32 -14.07 -2.53 5.75
N ALA A 33 -14.03 -1.20 5.68
CA ALA A 33 -13.97 -0.47 4.41
C ALA A 33 -12.69 -0.75 3.61
N ILE A 34 -11.56 -0.97 4.30
CA ILE A 34 -10.26 -1.25 3.67
C ILE A 34 -10.30 -2.57 2.88
N VAL A 35 -10.86 -3.63 3.47
CA VAL A 35 -10.94 -4.94 2.84
C VAL A 35 -11.88 -4.90 1.63
N LEU A 36 -12.99 -4.17 1.74
CA LEU A 36 -13.91 -3.98 0.62
C LEU A 36 -13.27 -3.21 -0.53
N ALA A 37 -12.41 -2.23 -0.22
CA ALA A 37 -11.65 -1.50 -1.24
C ALA A 37 -10.69 -2.44 -1.99
N TYR A 38 -9.92 -3.25 -1.26
CA TYR A 38 -9.02 -4.25 -1.87
C TYR A 38 -9.78 -5.28 -2.70
N ALA A 39 -10.85 -5.87 -2.13
CA ALA A 39 -11.67 -6.86 -2.83
C ALA A 39 -12.24 -6.29 -4.14
N THR A 40 -12.75 -5.05 -4.10
CA THR A 40 -13.29 -4.41 -5.30
C THR A 40 -12.20 -4.10 -6.32
N GLY A 41 -11.02 -3.64 -5.88
CA GLY A 41 -9.87 -3.44 -6.76
C GLY A 41 -9.45 -4.73 -7.47
N ILE A 42 -9.36 -5.84 -6.73
CA ILE A 42 -9.03 -7.17 -7.27
C ILE A 42 -10.08 -7.61 -8.28
N ILE A 43 -11.37 -7.45 -7.98
CA ILE A 43 -12.46 -7.80 -8.92
C ILE A 43 -12.34 -6.97 -10.19
N ILE A 44 -12.17 -5.65 -10.09
CA ILE A 44 -12.05 -4.76 -11.26
C ILE A 44 -10.83 -5.15 -12.12
N ALA A 45 -9.70 -5.47 -11.50
CA ALA A 45 -8.49 -5.89 -12.20
C ALA A 45 -8.68 -7.20 -12.97
N ASN A 46 -9.47 -8.14 -12.43
CA ASN A 46 -9.69 -9.46 -13.04
C ASN A 46 -10.82 -9.49 -14.07
N VAL A 47 -11.83 -8.60 -13.97
CA VAL A 47 -12.97 -8.54 -14.91
C VAL A 47 -12.57 -8.05 -16.31
N GLY A 48 -11.33 -7.56 -16.50
CA GLY A 48 -10.84 -7.09 -17.80
C GLY A 48 -11.36 -5.71 -18.18
N LEU A 49 -11.88 -4.95 -17.21
CA LEU A 49 -12.35 -3.57 -17.41
C LEU A 49 -11.17 -2.62 -17.73
N MET A 50 -9.99 -2.91 -17.20
CA MET A 50 -8.78 -2.12 -17.45
C MET A 50 -8.03 -2.65 -18.68
N PRO A 51 -7.46 -1.78 -19.53
CA PRO A 51 -6.59 -2.19 -20.62
C PRO A 51 -5.39 -2.96 -20.04
N ARG A 52 -4.91 -3.97 -20.77
CA ARG A 52 -3.71 -4.72 -20.39
C ARG A 52 -2.49 -4.06 -20.99
N ALA A 53 -1.42 -3.96 -20.22
CA ALA A 53 -0.12 -3.56 -20.73
C ALA A 53 0.48 -4.67 -21.60
N SER A 54 1.00 -4.31 -22.77
CA SER A 54 1.79 -5.21 -23.61
C SER A 54 3.13 -5.54 -22.97
N ASP A 55 3.76 -6.63 -23.41
CA ASP A 55 5.09 -7.01 -22.94
C ASP A 55 6.14 -5.93 -23.27
N ALA A 56 6.01 -5.26 -24.42
CA ALA A 56 6.88 -4.14 -24.80
C ALA A 56 6.72 -2.92 -23.87
N TYR A 57 5.49 -2.59 -23.49
CA TYR A 57 5.26 -1.52 -22.50
C TYR A 57 5.85 -1.89 -21.14
N ARG A 58 5.67 -3.14 -20.73
CA ARG A 58 6.20 -3.67 -19.47
C ARG A 58 7.73 -3.63 -19.48
N GLU A 59 8.39 -4.05 -20.54
CA GLU A 59 9.85 -4.02 -20.65
C GLU A 59 10.42 -2.60 -20.49
N VAL A 60 9.77 -1.62 -21.09
CA VAL A 60 10.24 -0.22 -21.09
C VAL A 60 9.92 0.52 -19.78
N THR A 61 8.90 0.07 -19.07
CA THR A 61 8.46 0.64 -17.79
C THR A 61 9.20 -0.04 -16.63
N ILE A 62 9.25 -1.36 -16.64
CA ILE A 62 9.96 -2.20 -15.67
C ILE A 62 11.48 -2.05 -15.83
N GLY A 63 12.01 -2.13 -17.06
CA GLY A 63 13.44 -2.04 -17.32
C GLY A 63 14.07 -0.68 -17.01
N GLN A 64 13.26 0.36 -16.78
CA GLN A 64 13.72 1.70 -16.40
C GLN A 64 13.18 2.18 -15.05
N ASP A 65 12.64 1.27 -14.21
CA ASP A 65 12.12 1.57 -12.87
C ASP A 65 11.14 2.76 -12.80
N ARG A 66 10.24 2.86 -13.77
CA ARG A 66 9.27 3.95 -13.84
C ARG A 66 7.85 3.44 -13.73
N PRO A 67 6.92 4.14 -13.06
CA PRO A 67 5.52 3.74 -12.99
C PRO A 67 4.77 3.96 -14.32
N TYR A 68 5.27 4.85 -15.17
CA TYR A 68 4.72 5.19 -16.48
C TYR A 68 5.80 5.74 -17.42
N ILE A 69 5.52 5.74 -18.72
CA ILE A 69 6.37 6.33 -19.75
C ILE A 69 6.01 7.82 -19.92
N PRO A 70 6.97 8.77 -19.87
CA PRO A 70 6.72 10.18 -20.12
C PRO A 70 5.98 10.42 -21.44
N LYS A 71 5.06 11.39 -21.46
CA LYS A 71 4.15 11.59 -22.61
C LYS A 71 4.88 11.85 -23.94
N THR A 72 6.01 12.56 -23.90
CA THR A 72 6.82 12.85 -25.09
C THR A 72 7.40 11.57 -25.69
N GLU A 73 8.03 10.75 -24.86
CA GLU A 73 8.60 9.46 -25.25
C GLU A 73 7.50 8.46 -25.67
N ALA A 74 6.37 8.43 -24.95
CA ALA A 74 5.25 7.57 -25.31
C ALA A 74 4.65 7.89 -26.70
N VAL A 75 4.61 9.16 -27.10
CA VAL A 75 4.15 9.55 -28.44
C VAL A 75 5.14 9.13 -29.51
N GLU A 76 6.43 9.29 -29.26
CA GLU A 76 7.50 8.84 -30.17
C GLU A 76 7.51 7.32 -30.33
N MET A 77 7.33 6.58 -29.24
CA MET A 77 7.27 5.11 -29.25
C MET A 77 6.03 4.57 -29.96
N VAL A 78 4.87 5.23 -29.83
CA VAL A 78 3.67 4.89 -30.64
C VAL A 78 3.94 5.19 -32.12
N ALA A 79 4.58 6.32 -32.43
CA ALA A 79 4.91 6.69 -33.81
C ALA A 79 5.95 5.74 -34.45
N ALA A 80 6.89 5.23 -33.64
CA ALA A 80 7.88 4.23 -34.03
C ALA A 80 7.31 2.80 -34.11
N GLY A 81 6.07 2.57 -33.69
CA GLY A 81 5.42 1.26 -33.68
C GLY A 81 5.95 0.30 -32.60
N THR A 82 6.71 0.79 -31.62
CA THR A 82 7.27 -0.02 -30.53
C THR A 82 6.27 -0.31 -29.41
N ILE A 83 5.25 0.55 -29.23
CA ILE A 83 4.15 0.33 -28.29
C ILE A 83 2.78 0.51 -28.97
N SER A 84 1.78 -0.24 -28.51
CA SER A 84 0.44 -0.22 -29.10
C SER A 84 -0.36 1.04 -28.71
N HIS A 85 -1.36 1.40 -29.51
CA HIS A 85 -2.38 2.40 -29.10
C HIS A 85 -3.10 2.01 -27.80
N SER A 86 -3.19 0.71 -27.49
CA SER A 86 -3.73 0.21 -26.22
C SER A 86 -2.81 0.53 -25.03
N ASP A 87 -1.50 0.44 -25.22
CA ASP A 87 -0.48 0.80 -24.22
C ASP A 87 -0.49 2.30 -23.93
N PHE A 88 -0.74 3.13 -24.94
CA PHE A 88 -0.87 4.57 -24.73
C PHE A 88 -2.03 4.92 -23.79
N ARG A 89 -3.15 4.18 -23.90
CA ARG A 89 -4.29 4.32 -22.98
C ARG A 89 -3.97 3.80 -21.58
N TYR A 90 -3.27 2.68 -21.48
CA TYR A 90 -2.77 2.14 -20.21
C TYR A 90 -1.84 3.13 -19.51
N ASN A 91 -0.86 3.67 -20.24
CA ASN A 91 0.08 4.67 -19.75
C ASN A 91 -0.63 5.90 -19.18
N SER A 92 -1.66 6.38 -19.89
CA SER A 92 -2.47 7.52 -19.44
C SER A 92 -3.20 7.23 -18.11
N ILE A 93 -3.63 5.99 -17.89
CA ILE A 93 -4.26 5.55 -16.63
C ILE A 93 -3.21 5.49 -15.52
N ALA A 94 -2.05 4.89 -15.79
CA ALA A 94 -0.94 4.78 -14.85
C ALA A 94 -0.46 6.16 -14.35
N VAL A 95 -0.32 7.13 -15.26
CA VAL A 95 0.02 8.53 -14.92
C VAL A 95 -0.98 9.12 -13.92
N VAL A 96 -2.28 8.93 -14.15
CA VAL A 96 -3.33 9.44 -13.25
C VAL A 96 -3.27 8.75 -11.89
N GLN A 97 -3.09 7.42 -11.86
CA GLN A 97 -2.97 6.66 -10.62
C GLN A 97 -1.77 7.11 -9.78
N ASP A 98 -0.59 7.24 -10.39
CA ASP A 98 0.64 7.68 -9.73
C ASP A 98 0.53 9.12 -9.21
N SER A 99 -0.03 10.02 -10.03
CA SER A 99 -0.25 11.43 -9.63
C SER A 99 -1.23 11.52 -8.45
N MET A 100 -2.30 10.73 -8.46
CA MET A 100 -3.27 10.68 -7.37
C MET A 100 -2.65 10.11 -6.10
N GLN A 101 -1.89 9.00 -6.19
CA GLN A 101 -1.21 8.42 -5.03
C GLN A 101 -0.23 9.43 -4.41
N SER A 102 0.62 10.05 -5.23
CA SER A 102 1.59 11.05 -4.76
C SER A 102 0.92 12.26 -4.10
N ALA A 103 -0.16 12.79 -4.71
CA ALA A 103 -0.92 13.90 -4.13
C ALA A 103 -1.62 13.51 -2.82
N LEU A 104 -2.26 12.34 -2.78
CA LEU A 104 -2.99 11.85 -1.60
C LEU A 104 -2.05 11.54 -0.44
N VAL A 105 -0.89 10.94 -0.69
CA VAL A 105 0.15 10.71 0.33
C VAL A 105 0.62 12.03 0.91
N LEU A 106 0.93 13.00 0.05
CA LEU A 106 1.41 14.31 0.47
C LEU A 106 0.35 15.06 1.31
N LEU A 107 -0.94 14.89 1.00
CA LEU A 107 -2.06 15.47 1.75
C LEU A 107 -2.35 14.71 3.05
N ALA A 108 -2.22 13.38 3.05
CA ALA A 108 -2.54 12.53 4.18
C ALA A 108 -1.62 12.81 5.39
N ILE A 109 -0.33 13.06 5.16
CA ILE A 109 0.63 13.34 6.24
C ILE A 109 0.22 14.58 7.05
N PRO A 110 -0.02 15.77 6.46
CA PRO A 110 -0.54 16.95 7.16
C PRO A 110 -1.89 16.70 7.84
N LEU A 111 -2.83 16.02 7.17
CA LEU A 111 -4.17 15.76 7.73
C LEU A 111 -4.10 14.91 8.99
N ILE A 112 -3.27 13.85 8.99
CA ILE A 112 -3.03 13.01 10.17
C ILE A 112 -2.38 13.84 11.28
N LEU A 113 -1.39 14.68 10.94
CA LEU A 113 -0.70 15.56 11.89
C LEU A 113 -1.63 16.60 12.50
N PHE A 114 -2.51 17.23 11.72
CA PHE A 114 -3.50 18.18 12.23
C PHE A 114 -4.59 17.52 13.07
N SER A 115 -4.97 16.28 12.73
CA SER A 115 -5.86 15.48 13.57
C SER A 115 -5.19 15.01 14.86
N LEU A 116 -3.87 15.06 14.96
CA LEU A 116 -3.13 14.59 16.12
C LEU A 116 -3.19 15.63 17.23
N ASN A 117 -3.78 15.26 18.36
CA ASN A 117 -3.78 16.11 19.54
C ASN A 117 -2.39 16.06 20.23
N VAL A 118 -1.47 16.92 19.76
CA VAL A 118 -0.07 16.96 20.19
C VAL A 118 0.08 17.06 21.70
N ARG A 119 -0.76 17.87 22.38
CA ARG A 119 -0.72 18.03 23.84
C ARG A 119 -1.09 16.74 24.58
N ARG A 120 -2.07 16.00 24.08
CA ARG A 120 -2.46 14.69 24.61
C ARG A 120 -1.35 13.67 24.35
N TRP A 121 -0.83 13.62 23.12
CA TRP A 121 0.25 12.71 22.72
C TRP A 121 1.50 12.89 23.58
N LEU A 122 1.99 14.12 23.77
CA LEU A 122 3.15 14.38 24.64
C LEU A 122 2.92 13.92 26.10
N ARG A 123 1.69 14.03 26.61
CA ARG A 123 1.35 13.66 28.00
C ARG A 123 1.24 12.13 28.20
N PHE A 124 0.84 11.38 27.17
CA PHE A 124 0.79 9.89 27.18
C PHE A 124 2.05 9.24 26.59
N SER A 125 3.03 10.06 26.16
CA SER A 125 4.16 9.67 25.30
C SER A 125 5.03 8.57 25.88
N GLY A 126 5.25 8.51 27.20
CA GLY A 126 6.22 7.57 27.78
C GLY A 126 5.97 6.11 27.39
N LYS A 127 4.75 5.60 27.60
CA LYS A 127 4.41 4.19 27.29
C LYS A 127 4.08 3.96 25.81
N GLY A 128 3.47 4.95 25.15
CA GLY A 128 3.12 4.85 23.73
C GLY A 128 4.34 4.91 22.80
N PHE A 129 5.27 5.82 23.08
CA PHE A 129 6.52 5.95 22.34
C PHE A 129 7.40 4.72 22.54
N LEU A 130 7.48 4.18 23.77
CA LEU A 130 8.19 2.94 24.03
C LEU A 130 7.62 1.77 23.22
N SER A 131 6.29 1.64 23.14
CA SER A 131 5.65 0.63 22.30
C SER A 131 6.00 0.79 20.82
N MET A 132 6.05 2.03 20.32
CA MET A 132 6.43 2.29 18.92
C MET A 132 7.90 1.95 18.67
N LEU A 133 8.80 2.33 19.58
CA LEU A 133 10.21 2.02 19.48
C LEU A 133 10.47 0.50 19.54
N LEU A 134 9.79 -0.22 20.44
CA LEU A 134 9.82 -1.68 20.50
C LEU A 134 9.32 -2.30 19.19
N ALA A 135 8.27 -1.75 18.57
CA ALA A 135 7.78 -2.23 17.28
C ALA A 135 8.82 -2.01 16.16
N LEU A 136 9.47 -0.85 16.10
CA LEU A 136 10.54 -0.57 15.14
C LEU A 136 11.72 -1.52 15.30
N VAL A 137 12.18 -1.73 16.54
CA VAL A 137 13.25 -2.69 16.85
C VAL A 137 12.84 -4.11 16.47
N SER A 138 11.60 -4.50 16.77
CA SER A 138 11.08 -5.82 16.38
C SER A 138 11.13 -6.03 14.86
N VAL A 139 10.71 -5.03 14.08
CA VAL A 139 10.80 -5.10 12.61
C VAL A 139 12.24 -5.24 12.16
N MET A 140 13.16 -4.42 12.70
CA MET A 140 14.58 -4.50 12.37
C MET A 140 15.18 -5.87 12.69
N VAL A 141 14.86 -6.45 13.85
CA VAL A 141 15.35 -7.77 14.27
C VAL A 141 14.83 -8.88 13.36
N ILE A 142 13.53 -8.87 13.04
CA ILE A 142 12.92 -9.88 12.16
C ILE A 142 13.53 -9.81 10.77
N VAL A 143 13.66 -8.61 10.20
CA VAL A 143 14.24 -8.43 8.86
C VAL A 143 15.73 -8.78 8.85
N ALA A 144 16.49 -8.40 9.87
CA ALA A 144 17.89 -8.78 10.01
C ALA A 144 18.07 -10.30 10.12
N THR A 145 17.19 -10.98 10.87
CA THR A 145 17.20 -12.44 10.99
C THR A 145 16.89 -13.09 9.64
N GLY A 146 15.87 -12.59 8.92
CA GLY A 146 15.57 -13.04 7.56
C GLY A 146 16.74 -12.85 6.61
N TYR A 147 17.39 -11.68 6.63
CA TYR A 147 18.61 -11.43 5.85
C TYR A 147 19.69 -12.46 6.17
N LEU A 148 19.99 -12.73 7.44
CA LEU A 148 21.04 -13.70 7.80
C LEU A 148 20.73 -15.13 7.31
N ILE A 149 19.46 -15.53 7.27
CA ILE A 149 19.03 -16.84 6.77
C ILE A 149 19.14 -16.90 5.24
N PHE A 150 18.74 -15.84 4.54
CA PHE A 150 18.57 -15.86 3.08
C PHE A 150 19.67 -15.14 2.29
N ARG A 151 20.67 -14.53 2.94
CA ARG A 151 21.76 -13.75 2.29
C ARG A 151 22.55 -14.50 1.23
N ASN A 152 22.57 -15.84 1.28
CA ASN A 152 23.33 -16.66 0.34
C ASN A 152 22.46 -17.19 -0.82
N SER A 153 21.13 -17.00 -0.74
CA SER A 153 20.17 -17.57 -1.70
C SER A 153 19.45 -16.52 -2.54
N ILE A 154 19.48 -15.26 -2.11
CA ILE A 154 18.78 -14.14 -2.76
C ILE A 154 19.83 -13.06 -3.08
N ASP A 155 19.92 -12.71 -4.36
CA ASP A 155 20.74 -11.58 -4.81
C ASP A 155 20.17 -10.27 -4.25
N ASP A 156 21.04 -9.33 -3.85
CA ASP A 156 20.66 -8.04 -3.25
C ASP A 156 19.76 -8.16 -1.99
N ALA A 157 19.89 -9.25 -1.23
CA ALA A 157 19.12 -9.50 -0.01
C ALA A 157 19.27 -8.39 1.05
N ASP A 158 20.41 -7.71 1.09
CA ASP A 158 20.68 -6.55 1.93
C ASP A 158 19.81 -5.34 1.53
N LYS A 159 19.71 -5.07 0.22
CA LYS A 159 18.86 -4.00 -0.31
C LYS A 159 17.38 -4.32 -0.09
N ILE A 160 16.97 -5.57 -0.32
CA ILE A 160 15.60 -6.04 -0.05
C ILE A 160 15.26 -5.88 1.43
N GLY A 161 16.18 -6.24 2.33
CA GLY A 161 16.02 -6.01 3.77
C GLY A 161 15.81 -4.53 4.11
N GLY A 162 16.62 -3.65 3.52
CA GLY A 162 16.45 -2.20 3.66
C GLY A 162 15.08 -1.71 3.18
N MET A 163 14.62 -2.18 2.02
CA MET A 163 13.30 -1.86 1.48
C MET A 163 12.16 -2.32 2.41
N LEU A 164 12.23 -3.55 2.94
CA LEU A 164 11.19 -4.08 3.84
C LEU A 164 11.14 -3.32 5.18
N ILE A 165 12.28 -2.94 5.74
CA ILE A 165 12.31 -2.06 6.91
C ILE A 165 11.63 -0.72 6.57
N GLY A 166 11.93 -0.14 5.41
CA GLY A 166 11.26 1.08 4.94
C GLY A 166 9.74 0.91 4.83
N LEU A 167 9.30 -0.18 4.22
CA LEU A 167 7.90 -0.52 4.01
C LEU A 167 7.11 -0.56 5.32
N TYR A 168 7.59 -1.33 6.30
CA TYR A 168 6.83 -1.54 7.55
C TYR A 168 6.93 -0.38 8.54
N THR A 169 7.85 0.56 8.31
CA THR A 169 8.00 1.76 9.15
C THR A 169 7.32 3.00 8.55
N GLY A 170 7.25 3.09 7.22
CA GLY A 170 6.77 4.29 6.52
C GLY A 170 5.92 4.02 5.27
N GLY A 171 5.52 2.77 5.01
CA GLY A 171 4.68 2.37 3.89
C GLY A 171 5.40 2.27 2.55
N SER A 172 4.62 2.05 1.49
CA SER A 172 5.12 1.85 0.12
C SER A 172 5.93 3.03 -0.42
N VAL A 173 5.63 4.25 0.05
CA VAL A 173 6.36 5.47 -0.32
C VAL A 173 7.79 5.44 0.24
N ASN A 174 7.97 4.92 1.45
CA ASN A 174 9.29 4.77 2.06
C ASN A 174 10.08 3.62 1.41
N LEU A 175 9.39 2.52 1.07
CA LEU A 175 9.97 1.43 0.28
C LEU A 175 10.50 1.94 -1.08
N ALA A 176 9.71 2.70 -1.84
CA ALA A 176 10.12 3.28 -3.12
C ALA A 176 11.29 4.25 -2.97
N SER A 177 11.29 5.08 -1.91
CA SER A 177 12.39 6.01 -1.65
C SER A 177 13.71 5.30 -1.35
N ILE A 178 13.68 4.22 -0.57
CA ILE A 178 14.87 3.41 -0.27
C ILE A 178 15.33 2.64 -1.51
N ALA A 179 14.40 2.08 -2.29
CA ALA A 179 14.73 1.39 -3.54
C ALA A 179 15.51 2.30 -4.51
N LEU A 180 15.03 3.54 -4.67
CA LEU A 180 15.70 4.56 -5.48
C LEU A 180 17.07 4.93 -4.91
N ALA A 181 17.17 5.13 -3.60
CA ALA A 181 18.43 5.50 -2.93
C ALA A 181 19.50 4.40 -3.03
N LEU A 182 19.10 3.13 -2.91
CA LEU A 182 19.98 1.96 -2.99
C LEU A 182 20.19 1.46 -4.43
N LYS A 183 19.54 2.09 -5.43
CA LYS A 183 19.56 1.69 -6.84
C LYS A 183 19.25 0.19 -6.99
N VAL A 184 18.13 -0.23 -6.38
CA VAL A 184 17.67 -1.62 -6.42
C VAL A 184 17.25 -1.99 -7.84
N ASP A 185 17.52 -3.23 -8.24
CA ASP A 185 17.06 -3.74 -9.52
C ASP A 185 15.52 -3.74 -9.60
N PRO A 186 14.91 -3.30 -10.72
CA PRO A 186 13.46 -3.19 -10.83
C PRO A 186 12.73 -4.53 -10.68
N ASN A 187 13.36 -5.63 -11.12
CA ASN A 187 12.78 -6.97 -10.96
C ASN A 187 12.74 -7.37 -9.48
N ALA A 188 13.82 -7.10 -8.73
CA ALA A 188 13.86 -7.34 -7.29
C ALA A 188 12.82 -6.50 -6.54
N PHE A 189 12.61 -5.23 -6.93
CA PHE A 189 11.57 -4.36 -6.39
C PHE A 189 10.16 -4.93 -6.60
N ILE A 190 9.84 -5.28 -7.85
CA ILE A 190 8.51 -5.78 -8.22
C ILE A 190 8.23 -7.12 -7.54
N MET A 191 9.20 -8.04 -7.55
CA MET A 191 9.04 -9.33 -6.87
C MET A 191 8.78 -9.11 -5.38
N THR A 192 9.61 -8.31 -4.72
CA THR A 192 9.46 -8.03 -3.27
C THR A 192 8.09 -7.45 -2.96
N ASN A 193 7.66 -6.41 -3.68
CA ASN A 193 6.37 -5.75 -3.46
C ASN A 193 5.18 -6.70 -3.77
N THR A 194 5.29 -7.51 -4.82
CA THR A 194 4.26 -8.49 -5.18
C THR A 194 4.11 -9.56 -4.10
N TYR A 195 5.23 -10.14 -3.65
CA TYR A 195 5.21 -11.14 -2.58
C TYR A 195 4.72 -10.56 -1.26
N ASP A 196 5.16 -9.35 -0.90
CA ASP A 196 4.66 -8.65 0.29
C ASP A 196 3.14 -8.47 0.24
N MET A 197 2.59 -7.98 -0.88
CA MET A 197 1.15 -7.78 -1.02
C MET A 197 0.36 -9.09 -0.90
N ILE A 198 0.86 -10.17 -1.50
CA ILE A 198 0.21 -11.49 -1.43
C ILE A 198 0.23 -12.02 0.01
N VAL A 199 1.40 -12.03 0.65
CA VAL A 199 1.56 -12.50 2.04
C VAL A 199 0.75 -11.62 2.99
N GLY A 200 0.81 -10.30 2.81
CA GLY A 200 0.04 -9.32 3.57
C GLY A 200 -1.47 -9.55 3.46
N ALA A 201 -1.99 -9.87 2.27
CA ALA A 201 -3.40 -10.21 2.09
C ALA A 201 -3.80 -11.46 2.88
N ILE A 202 -2.95 -12.50 2.89
CA ILE A 202 -3.16 -13.72 3.68
C ILE A 202 -3.14 -13.40 5.18
N VAL A 203 -2.18 -12.59 5.62
CA VAL A 203 -2.04 -12.17 7.03
C VAL A 203 -3.25 -11.36 7.48
N ILE A 204 -3.73 -10.41 6.66
CA ILE A 204 -4.94 -9.64 6.96
C ILE A 204 -6.16 -10.57 7.04
N MET A 205 -6.31 -11.50 6.10
CA MET A 205 -7.39 -12.48 6.12
C MET A 205 -7.34 -13.34 7.39
N PHE A 206 -6.14 -13.76 7.82
CA PHE A 206 -5.94 -14.44 9.09
C PHE A 206 -6.40 -13.58 10.27
N PHE A 207 -5.96 -12.32 10.38
CA PHE A 207 -6.32 -11.44 11.50
C PHE A 207 -7.83 -11.16 11.61
N ILE A 208 -8.57 -11.21 10.50
CA ILE A 208 -10.02 -10.98 10.49
C ILE A 208 -10.79 -12.25 10.86
N THR A 209 -10.31 -13.41 10.43
CA THR A 209 -11.04 -14.69 10.55
C THR A 209 -10.62 -15.47 11.80
N ALA A 210 -9.41 -16.04 11.76
CA ALA A 210 -8.88 -16.92 12.80
C ALA A 210 -8.14 -16.17 13.91
N GLY A 211 -7.61 -14.98 13.60
CA GLY A 211 -6.84 -14.14 14.53
C GLY A 211 -7.55 -13.88 15.85
N PRO A 212 -8.82 -13.42 15.88
CA PRO A 212 -9.50 -13.13 17.13
C PRO A 212 -9.70 -14.39 17.99
N ALA A 213 -9.88 -15.56 17.36
CA ALA A 213 -9.97 -16.83 18.07
C ALA A 213 -8.59 -17.31 18.58
N PHE A 214 -7.56 -17.22 17.73
CA PHE A 214 -6.19 -17.60 18.05
C PHE A 214 -5.60 -16.76 19.18
N PHE A 215 -5.73 -15.43 19.11
CA PHE A 215 -5.18 -14.54 20.13
C PHE A 215 -5.96 -14.60 21.45
N ARG A 216 -7.26 -14.92 21.44
CA ARG A 216 -8.02 -15.17 22.68
C ARG A 216 -7.60 -16.44 23.42
N LEU A 217 -6.85 -17.34 22.78
CA LEU A 217 -6.28 -18.52 23.44
C LEU A 217 -5.17 -18.14 24.42
N PHE A 218 -4.38 -17.11 24.09
CA PHE A 218 -3.20 -16.70 24.87
C PHE A 218 -3.33 -15.33 25.54
N LEU A 219 -4.18 -14.44 25.01
CA LEU A 219 -4.36 -13.08 25.51
C LEU A 219 -5.74 -12.90 26.14
N PRO A 220 -5.83 -12.26 27.32
CA PRO A 220 -7.11 -11.98 27.96
C PRO A 220 -7.98 -11.06 27.08
N PRO A 221 -9.31 -11.21 27.12
CA PRO A 221 -10.21 -10.36 26.36
C PRO A 221 -10.02 -8.90 26.77
N PHE A 222 -9.92 -8.02 25.76
CA PHE A 222 -9.77 -6.59 25.98
C PHE A 222 -10.94 -6.04 26.80
N LYS A 223 -10.65 -5.60 28.03
CA LYS A 223 -11.61 -4.85 28.85
C LYS A 223 -11.54 -3.40 28.40
N ALA A 224 -12.55 -2.94 27.67
CA ALA A 224 -12.71 -1.52 27.41
C ALA A 224 -12.70 -0.77 28.76
N PRO A 225 -11.97 0.35 28.89
CA PRO A 225 -12.12 1.22 30.06
C PRO A 225 -13.60 1.56 30.18
N ALA A 226 -14.19 1.36 31.36
CA ALA A 226 -15.55 1.83 31.62
C ALA A 226 -15.62 3.28 31.15
N ALA A 227 -16.57 3.58 30.25
CA ALA A 227 -16.86 4.95 29.88
C ALA A 227 -17.02 5.72 31.20
N ALA A 228 -16.16 6.70 31.43
CA ALA A 228 -16.38 7.62 32.53
C ALA A 228 -17.70 8.34 32.21
N ASP A 229 -18.76 8.02 32.94
CA ASP A 229 -19.95 8.83 33.01
C ASP A 229 -19.52 10.25 33.45
N GLY A 230 -19.89 11.28 32.67
CA GLY A 230 -19.65 12.71 32.90
C GLY A 230 -19.00 13.38 31.69
N ASP A 231 -19.61 14.31 30.96
CA ASP A 231 -20.56 15.36 31.38
C ASP A 231 -21.76 15.49 30.43
N SER A 232 -22.91 15.74 31.05
CA SER A 232 -24.14 16.35 30.53
C SER A 232 -23.94 17.79 30.08
#